data_AF-G2YWP0-F1
#
_entry.id   AF-G2YWP0-F1
#
_cell.length_a   1.000
_cell.length_b   1.000
_cell.length_c   1.000
_cell.angle_alpha   90.00
_cell.angle_beta   90.00
_cell.angle_gamma   90.00
#
_symmetry.space_group_name_H-M   'P 1'
#
loop_
_entity.id
_entity.type
_entity.pdbx_description
1 polymer ?
#
loop_
_entity_poly.entity_id
_entity_poly.type
_entity_poly.pdbx_seq_one_letter_code
_entity_poly.pdbx_strand_id
1 'polypeptide(L)'
;MNQHRHTVNIPVKAQNYSVLSKVQNDPTLRVMIFCASEGNGPQDIAFPHQSEVKVNGGDVKANLRGLKNKPGSTRPVDITKELRLKVPGYQNTVEMTYALTTKAGLINGAFVSSEKFYLVLNVVRLIPVPDLVKKLQAGTKITKQSVINEMISKSRDVDIVATASVLSLKCPLSTLRIDLPIRSVACRHNQCFDATSYLQLQEQGPTWLCPICNNPAPFGTLVVDEYVKDILQNTSKSVDQVTVEPQGQWKLYNRPDTISSRPGVASSDFSDDDDDLIEVSPGGRKASTPITKNGISNGNLNQAPSTRDSLSAAPSNRSNPLNSSTGGKRPISEVIDLCSSDEEESPPPKRQMTSSFSGPSYLSGVAPLPRPGYPDS
;
A
#
# COMPACT_ATOMS: atom_id res chain seq x y z
N MET A 1 -12.89 -21.67 -31.54
CA MET A 1 -12.50 -20.43 -30.82
C MET A 1 -12.39 -20.79 -29.35
N ASN A 2 -11.18 -20.93 -28.81
CA ASN A 2 -11.02 -21.24 -27.39
C ASN A 2 -11.50 -20.03 -26.59
N GLN A 3 -12.60 -20.19 -25.85
CA GLN A 3 -13.06 -19.17 -24.92
C GLN A 3 -12.01 -19.03 -23.82
N HIS A 4 -11.17 -18.00 -23.92
CA HIS A 4 -10.17 -17.66 -22.91
C HIS A 4 -10.78 -17.00 -21.67
N ARG A 5 -12.11 -16.83 -21.64
CA ARG A 5 -12.88 -16.17 -20.59
C ARG A 5 -13.90 -17.16 -20.04
N HIS A 6 -13.91 -17.33 -18.73
CA HIS A 6 -14.80 -18.22 -18.00
C HIS A 6 -15.54 -17.44 -16.92
N THR A 7 -16.78 -17.81 -16.65
CA THR A 7 -17.58 -17.22 -15.57
C THR A 7 -18.01 -18.31 -14.61
N VAL A 8 -17.74 -18.09 -13.33
CA VAL A 8 -18.27 -18.90 -12.23
C VAL A 8 -19.42 -18.15 -11.60
N ASN A 9 -20.53 -18.84 -11.35
CA ASN A 9 -21.74 -18.30 -10.77
C ASN A 9 -22.05 -19.02 -9.45
N ILE A 10 -22.24 -18.25 -8.38
CA ILE A 10 -22.50 -18.73 -7.03
C ILE A 10 -23.87 -18.18 -6.59
N PRO A 11 -24.93 -19.01 -6.57
CA PRO A 11 -26.23 -18.61 -6.06
C PRO A 11 -26.21 -18.55 -4.52
N VAL A 12 -26.68 -17.45 -3.95
CA VAL A 12 -26.73 -17.22 -2.50
C VAL A 12 -28.15 -16.84 -2.07
N LYS A 13 -28.82 -17.75 -1.37
CA LYS A 13 -30.11 -17.49 -0.71
C LYS A 13 -29.90 -17.27 0.79
N ALA A 14 -30.39 -16.16 1.33
CA ALA A 14 -30.26 -15.85 2.76
C ALA A 14 -30.84 -16.96 3.66
N GLN A 15 -31.96 -17.56 3.24
CA GLN A 15 -32.64 -18.63 3.98
C GLN A 15 -31.79 -19.91 4.14
N ASN A 16 -30.87 -20.16 3.21
CA ASN A 16 -30.01 -21.34 3.26
C ASN A 16 -28.90 -21.19 4.32
N TYR A 17 -28.64 -19.97 4.78
CA TYR A 17 -27.53 -19.65 5.66
C TYR A 17 -27.99 -18.77 6.82
N SER A 18 -28.22 -19.35 7.99
CA SER A 18 -28.67 -18.63 9.20
C SER A 18 -27.75 -17.45 9.58
N VAL A 19 -26.46 -17.54 9.26
CA VAL A 19 -25.49 -16.46 9.49
C VAL A 19 -25.79 -15.20 8.67
N LEU A 20 -26.37 -15.32 7.46
CA LEU A 20 -26.71 -14.17 6.62
C LEU A 20 -27.86 -13.34 7.21
N SER A 21 -28.73 -13.95 8.02
CA SER A 21 -29.75 -13.22 8.79
C SER A 21 -29.11 -12.33 9.86
N LYS A 22 -27.97 -12.75 10.44
CA LYS A 22 -27.23 -11.94 11.42
C LYS A 22 -26.56 -10.74 10.75
N VAL A 23 -26.05 -10.89 9.53
CA VAL A 23 -25.42 -9.80 8.77
C VAL A 23 -26.38 -8.62 8.56
N GLN A 24 -27.68 -8.88 8.45
CA GLN A 24 -28.68 -7.81 8.30
C GLN A 24 -28.81 -6.91 9.53
N ASN A 25 -28.52 -7.46 10.71
CA ASN A 25 -28.76 -6.82 12.01
C ASN A 25 -27.46 -6.41 12.71
N ASP A 26 -26.32 -6.99 12.34
CA ASP A 26 -25.01 -6.69 12.92
C ASP A 26 -24.12 -5.96 11.88
N PRO A 27 -23.91 -4.64 12.03
CA PRO A 27 -23.10 -3.86 11.08
C PRO A 27 -21.61 -4.21 11.13
N THR A 28 -21.16 -4.96 12.14
CA THR A 28 -19.79 -5.46 12.22
C THR A 28 -19.57 -6.69 11.35
N LEU A 29 -20.64 -7.35 10.88
CA LEU A 29 -20.53 -8.49 9.99
C LEU A 29 -20.52 -8.04 8.52
N ARG A 30 -19.69 -8.70 7.71
CA ARG A 30 -19.56 -8.46 6.28
C ARG A 30 -19.53 -9.76 5.52
N VAL A 31 -20.11 -9.78 4.33
CA VAL A 31 -19.96 -10.88 3.37
C VAL A 31 -18.82 -10.51 2.43
N MET A 32 -17.73 -11.28 2.51
CA MET A 32 -16.52 -11.02 1.77
C MET A 32 -16.19 -12.18 0.83
N ILE A 33 -15.69 -11.85 -0.35
CA ILE A 33 -15.14 -12.81 -1.30
C ILE A 33 -13.64 -12.94 -1.06
N PHE A 34 -13.20 -14.16 -0.85
CA PHE A 34 -11.81 -14.57 -0.79
C PHE A 34 -11.47 -15.38 -2.04
N CYS A 35 -10.28 -15.17 -2.57
CA CYS A 35 -9.74 -15.98 -3.63
C CYS A 35 -8.28 -16.31 -3.32
N ALA A 36 -7.85 -17.53 -3.64
CA ALA A 36 -6.47 -17.96 -3.48
C ALA A 36 -6.09 -18.92 -4.61
N SER A 37 -4.82 -18.92 -4.99
CA SER A 37 -4.26 -19.93 -5.90
C SER A 37 -4.19 -21.30 -5.22
N GLU A 38 -4.14 -22.37 -6.01
CA GLU A 38 -3.94 -23.72 -5.52
C GLU A 38 -2.60 -23.85 -4.78
N GLY A 39 -2.66 -24.35 -3.54
CA GLY A 39 -1.51 -24.47 -2.67
C GLY A 39 -1.85 -25.22 -1.37
N ASN A 40 -0.82 -25.59 -0.61
CA ASN A 40 -0.96 -26.26 0.68
C ASN A 40 -0.63 -25.29 1.83
N GLY A 41 -1.39 -25.37 2.91
CA GLY A 41 -1.19 -24.52 4.10
C GLY A 41 -1.79 -23.11 3.95
N PRO A 42 -1.38 -22.15 4.80
CA PRO A 42 -1.85 -20.77 4.72
C PRO A 42 -1.61 -20.18 3.33
N GLN A 43 -2.67 -19.67 2.70
CA GLN A 43 -2.60 -19.05 1.38
C GLN A 43 -2.82 -17.54 1.48
N ASP A 44 -2.10 -16.81 0.64
CA ASP A 44 -2.33 -15.40 0.41
C ASP A 44 -3.59 -15.18 -0.43
N ILE A 45 -4.25 -14.04 -0.21
CA ILE A 45 -5.39 -13.66 -1.05
C ILE A 45 -4.85 -13.23 -2.41
N ALA A 46 -5.28 -13.95 -3.44
CA ALA A 46 -4.90 -13.74 -4.82
C ALA A 46 -6.08 -14.05 -5.75
N PHE A 47 -6.37 -13.11 -6.65
CA PHE A 47 -7.36 -13.30 -7.70
C PHE A 47 -6.65 -13.47 -9.05
N PRO A 48 -7.28 -14.15 -10.03
CA PRO A 48 -6.77 -14.20 -11.40
C PRO A 48 -6.49 -12.80 -11.94
N HIS A 49 -5.39 -12.65 -12.68
CA HIS A 49 -4.91 -11.35 -13.13
C HIS A 49 -5.95 -10.57 -13.97
N GLN A 50 -6.66 -11.28 -14.84
CA GLN A 50 -7.83 -10.76 -15.53
C GLN A 50 -9.06 -11.35 -14.84
N SER A 51 -9.61 -10.61 -13.87
CA SER A 51 -10.86 -10.99 -13.20
C SER A 51 -11.74 -9.77 -12.97
N GLU A 52 -13.05 -10.01 -12.94
CA GLU A 52 -14.08 -9.06 -12.55
C GLU A 52 -15.13 -9.77 -11.69
N VAL A 53 -15.78 -9.02 -10.81
CA VAL A 53 -16.82 -9.53 -9.91
C VAL A 53 -18.12 -8.75 -10.16
N LYS A 54 -19.22 -9.47 -10.30
CA LYS A 54 -20.57 -8.92 -10.38
C LYS A 54 -21.46 -9.55 -9.33
N VAL A 55 -22.38 -8.76 -8.79
CA VAL A 55 -23.38 -9.22 -7.83
C VAL A 55 -24.74 -8.74 -8.30
N ASN A 56 -25.67 -9.68 -8.50
CA ASN A 56 -27.01 -9.41 -9.01
C ASN A 56 -27.00 -8.63 -10.35
N GLY A 57 -26.01 -8.91 -11.21
CA GLY A 57 -25.79 -8.24 -12.49
C GLY A 57 -25.10 -6.86 -12.41
N GLY A 58 -24.87 -6.32 -11.21
CA GLY A 58 -24.14 -5.06 -10.99
C GLY A 58 -22.64 -5.29 -10.80
N ASP A 59 -21.81 -4.42 -11.38
CA ASP A 59 -20.35 -4.49 -11.24
C ASP A 59 -19.89 -4.08 -9.83
N VAL A 60 -18.96 -4.85 -9.26
CA VAL A 60 -18.34 -4.54 -7.96
C VAL A 60 -16.99 -3.88 -8.16
N LYS A 61 -16.87 -2.62 -7.75
CA LYS A 61 -15.62 -1.86 -7.88
C LYS A 61 -14.64 -2.26 -6.75
N ALA A 62 -13.70 -3.16 -7.06
CA ALA A 62 -12.68 -3.60 -6.12
C ALA A 62 -11.30 -3.74 -6.78
N ASN A 63 -10.23 -3.56 -5.99
CA ASN A 63 -8.86 -3.86 -6.44
C ASN A 63 -8.55 -5.34 -6.21
N LEU A 64 -8.61 -6.14 -7.28
CA LEU A 64 -8.34 -7.58 -7.27
C LEU A 64 -6.86 -7.93 -7.49
N ARG A 65 -5.99 -6.94 -7.76
CA ARG A 65 -4.57 -7.15 -8.09
C ARG A 65 -3.63 -6.89 -6.93
N GLY A 66 -4.08 -6.13 -5.91
CA GLY A 66 -3.23 -5.69 -4.82
C GLY A 66 -2.16 -4.69 -5.30
N LEU A 67 -1.02 -4.70 -4.62
CA LEU A 67 0.17 -3.92 -4.93
C LEU A 67 1.07 -4.67 -5.92
N LYS A 68 1.62 -3.94 -6.90
CA LYS A 68 2.55 -4.49 -7.90
C LYS A 68 3.75 -5.15 -7.20
N ASN A 69 4.13 -6.35 -7.64
CA ASN A 69 5.27 -7.13 -7.13
C ASN A 69 5.21 -7.49 -5.63
N LYS A 70 4.01 -7.46 -5.02
CA LYS A 70 3.80 -7.86 -3.62
C LYS A 70 2.62 -8.84 -3.53
N PRO A 71 2.85 -10.15 -3.73
CA PRO A 71 1.85 -11.18 -3.47
C PRO A 71 1.26 -11.03 -2.05
N GLY A 72 -0.02 -11.36 -1.87
CA GLY A 72 -0.71 -11.25 -0.59
C GLY A 72 -1.13 -9.85 -0.16
N SER A 73 -0.82 -8.81 -0.94
CA SER A 73 -1.27 -7.44 -0.68
C SER A 73 -2.70 -7.13 -1.17
N THR A 74 -3.37 -8.11 -1.78
CA THR A 74 -4.76 -7.99 -2.20
C THR A 74 -5.70 -8.22 -1.02
N ARG A 75 -6.79 -7.45 -0.97
CA ARG A 75 -7.80 -7.56 0.09
C ARG A 75 -8.97 -8.43 -0.38
N PRO A 76 -9.71 -9.07 0.55
CA PRO A 76 -10.98 -9.67 0.21
C PRO A 76 -11.95 -8.60 -0.30
N VAL A 77 -12.88 -8.99 -1.18
CA VAL A 77 -13.86 -8.07 -1.77
C VAL A 77 -15.10 -8.03 -0.90
N ASP A 78 -15.49 -6.85 -0.43
CA ASP A 78 -16.75 -6.67 0.28
C ASP A 78 -17.91 -6.59 -0.71
N ILE A 79 -18.88 -7.49 -0.56
CA ILE A 79 -20.10 -7.52 -1.37
C ILE A 79 -21.37 -7.32 -0.53
N THR A 80 -21.21 -6.91 0.73
CA THR A 80 -22.31 -6.85 1.69
C THR A 80 -23.44 -5.93 1.23
N LYS A 81 -23.12 -4.83 0.54
CA LYS A 81 -24.09 -3.81 0.12
C LYS A 81 -24.85 -4.20 -1.15
N GLU A 82 -24.24 -5.05 -1.96
CA GLU A 82 -24.72 -5.49 -3.26
C GLU A 82 -25.69 -6.67 -3.14
N LEU A 83 -25.65 -7.38 -1.99
CA LEU A 83 -26.56 -8.46 -1.66
C LEU A 83 -27.92 -7.95 -1.19
N ARG A 84 -28.99 -8.47 -1.79
CA ARG A 84 -30.39 -8.23 -1.40
C ARG A 84 -30.81 -9.19 -0.28
N LEU A 85 -30.14 -9.12 0.86
CA LEU A 85 -30.39 -10.03 1.99
C LEU A 85 -31.78 -9.81 2.62
N LYS A 86 -32.30 -8.57 2.60
CA LYS A 86 -33.56 -8.19 3.24
C LYS A 86 -34.82 -8.71 2.52
N VAL A 87 -34.70 -9.19 1.28
CA VAL A 87 -35.85 -9.67 0.49
C VAL A 87 -36.02 -11.17 0.73
N PRO A 88 -37.09 -11.62 1.42
CA PRO A 88 -37.29 -13.03 1.70
C PRO A 88 -37.40 -13.86 0.41
N GLY A 89 -36.72 -15.00 0.36
CA GLY A 89 -36.73 -15.90 -0.80
C GLY A 89 -35.92 -15.41 -2.01
N TYR A 90 -35.36 -14.19 -1.98
CA TYR A 90 -34.53 -13.70 -3.08
C TYR A 90 -33.23 -14.50 -3.20
N GLN A 91 -32.94 -14.95 -4.43
CA GLN A 91 -31.68 -15.61 -4.77
C GLN A 91 -30.70 -14.57 -5.30
N ASN A 92 -29.66 -14.29 -4.52
CA ASN A 92 -28.56 -13.48 -5.00
C ASN A 92 -27.68 -14.30 -5.93
N THR A 93 -27.06 -13.62 -6.88
CA THR A 93 -26.16 -14.24 -7.85
C THR A 93 -24.82 -13.53 -7.77
N VAL A 94 -23.76 -14.24 -7.35
CA VAL A 94 -22.40 -13.71 -7.32
C VAL A 94 -21.63 -14.34 -8.47
N GLU A 95 -21.13 -13.52 -9.37
CA GLU A 95 -20.45 -13.95 -10.59
C GLU A 95 -19.01 -13.46 -10.58
N MET A 96 -18.07 -14.36 -10.80
CA MET A 96 -16.67 -14.00 -11.06
C MET A 96 -16.33 -14.44 -12.47
N THR A 97 -15.98 -13.47 -13.30
CA THR A 97 -15.49 -13.73 -14.65
C THR A 97 -13.99 -13.55 -14.68
N TYR A 98 -13.27 -14.56 -15.16
CA TYR A 98 -11.81 -14.56 -15.24
C TYR A 98 -11.32 -15.01 -16.61
N ALA A 99 -10.09 -14.64 -16.93
CA ALA A 99 -9.42 -15.00 -18.16
C ALA A 99 -7.93 -15.24 -17.96
N LEU A 100 -7.31 -15.94 -18.93
CA LEU A 100 -5.87 -16.16 -19.01
C LEU A 100 -5.22 -16.88 -17.79
N THR A 101 -5.97 -17.74 -17.10
CA THR A 101 -5.44 -18.57 -15.99
C THR A 101 -4.69 -19.83 -16.45
N THR A 102 -4.71 -20.11 -17.75
CA THR A 102 -4.05 -21.29 -18.36
C THR A 102 -2.60 -21.04 -18.75
N LYS A 103 -1.97 -19.95 -18.28
CA LYS A 103 -0.57 -19.67 -18.62
C LYS A 103 0.30 -20.70 -17.91
N ALA A 104 0.75 -21.71 -18.66
CA ALA A 104 1.75 -22.65 -18.19
C ALA A 104 3.07 -21.90 -17.93
N GLY A 105 3.71 -22.18 -16.81
CA GLY A 105 4.94 -21.49 -16.41
C GLY A 105 5.58 -22.09 -15.18
N LEU A 106 6.80 -21.64 -14.87
CA LEU A 106 7.43 -21.95 -13.59
C LEU A 106 6.74 -21.12 -12.49
N ILE A 107 6.02 -21.79 -11.60
CA ILE A 107 5.52 -21.22 -10.35
C ILE A 107 6.26 -21.95 -9.23
N ASN A 108 6.96 -21.21 -8.36
CA ASN A 108 7.74 -21.77 -7.25
C ASN A 108 8.73 -22.89 -7.66
N GLY A 109 9.37 -22.77 -8.83
CA GLY A 109 10.34 -23.74 -9.32
C GLY A 109 9.73 -25.01 -9.97
N ALA A 110 8.40 -25.15 -9.99
CA ALA A 110 7.71 -26.26 -10.64
C ALA A 110 6.98 -25.76 -11.90
N PHE A 111 7.02 -26.54 -12.98
CA PHE A 111 6.22 -26.27 -14.17
C PHE A 111 4.76 -26.60 -13.88
N VAL A 112 3.91 -25.58 -13.83
CA VAL A 112 2.47 -25.73 -13.60
C VAL A 112 1.75 -25.56 -14.94
N SER A 113 0.93 -26.54 -15.32
CA SER A 113 0.20 -26.54 -16.60
C SER A 113 -0.99 -25.59 -16.62
N SER A 114 -1.56 -25.26 -15.46
CA SER A 114 -2.64 -24.29 -15.28
C SER A 114 -2.70 -23.81 -13.83
N GLU A 115 -2.86 -22.50 -13.62
CA GLU A 115 -3.07 -21.96 -12.28
C GLU A 115 -4.54 -22.10 -11.91
N LYS A 116 -4.84 -22.95 -10.92
CA LYS A 116 -6.20 -23.05 -10.36
C LYS A 116 -6.37 -22.05 -9.23
N PHE A 117 -7.56 -21.48 -9.17
CA PHE A 117 -7.97 -20.57 -8.11
C PHE A 117 -9.22 -21.10 -7.42
N TYR A 118 -9.28 -20.93 -6.11
CA TYR A 118 -10.43 -21.26 -5.28
C TYR A 118 -11.10 -19.96 -4.86
N LEU A 119 -12.41 -19.86 -5.10
CA LEU A 119 -13.24 -18.72 -4.72
C LEU A 119 -14.13 -19.14 -3.55
N VAL A 120 -14.12 -18.36 -2.47
CA VAL A 120 -14.90 -18.64 -1.26
C VAL A 120 -15.62 -17.38 -0.80
N LEU A 121 -16.89 -17.52 -0.42
CA LEU A 121 -17.66 -16.46 0.24
C LEU A 121 -17.70 -16.76 1.73
N ASN A 122 -17.24 -15.81 2.55
CA ASN A 122 -17.24 -15.93 4.00
C ASN A 122 -17.97 -14.76 4.63
N VAL A 123 -18.70 -15.04 5.72
CA VAL A 123 -19.15 -14.00 6.63
C VAL A 123 -18.05 -13.76 7.65
N VAL A 124 -17.54 -12.53 7.71
CA VAL A 124 -16.47 -12.13 8.62
C VAL A 124 -16.95 -11.05 9.57
N ARG A 125 -16.29 -10.95 10.74
CA ARG A 125 -16.47 -9.82 11.65
C ARG A 125 -15.34 -8.81 11.42
N LEU A 126 -15.70 -7.57 11.08
CA LEU A 126 -14.80 -6.45 10.97
C LEU A 126 -14.36 -6.01 12.37
N ILE A 127 -13.05 -5.88 12.57
CA ILE A 127 -12.47 -5.30 13.79
C ILE A 127 -11.94 -3.91 13.42
N PRO A 128 -12.54 -2.82 13.90
CA PRO A 128 -12.07 -1.46 13.61
C PRO A 128 -10.65 -1.22 14.13
N VAL A 129 -9.90 -0.36 13.43
CA VAL A 129 -8.55 0.06 13.85
C VAL A 129 -8.50 0.55 15.31
N PRO A 130 -9.43 1.39 15.81
CA PRO A 130 -9.41 1.81 17.21
C PRO A 130 -9.42 0.65 18.22
N ASP A 131 -10.11 -0.45 17.91
CA ASP A 131 -10.17 -1.61 18.80
C ASP A 131 -8.89 -2.45 18.73
N LEU A 132 -8.25 -2.51 17.56
CA LEU A 132 -6.90 -3.08 17.42
C LEU A 132 -5.86 -2.28 18.19
N VAL A 133 -5.94 -0.94 18.19
CA VAL A 133 -5.07 -0.07 18.97
C VAL A 133 -5.25 -0.30 20.47
N LYS A 134 -6.50 -0.39 20.96
CA LYS A 134 -6.78 -0.75 22.37
C LYS A 134 -6.18 -2.11 22.73
N LYS A 135 -6.28 -3.08 21.82
CA LYS A 135 -5.69 -4.42 22.01
C LYS A 135 -4.16 -4.36 22.11
N LEU A 136 -3.48 -3.53 21.32
CA LEU A 136 -2.04 -3.30 21.44
C LEU A 136 -1.68 -2.61 22.74
N GLN A 137 -2.46 -1.62 23.17
CA GLN A 137 -2.22 -0.90 24.43
C GLN A 137 -2.30 -1.82 25.66
N ALA A 138 -3.20 -2.81 25.64
CA ALA A 138 -3.35 -3.84 26.67
C ALA A 138 -2.41 -5.06 26.48
N GLY A 139 -1.74 -5.16 25.34
CA GLY A 139 -0.95 -6.31 24.95
C GLY A 139 0.50 -6.27 25.45
N THR A 140 1.36 -6.98 24.73
CA THR A 140 2.79 -7.12 25.04
C THR A 140 3.54 -5.80 24.85
N LYS A 141 4.50 -5.55 25.75
CA LYS A 141 5.28 -4.31 25.80
C LYS A 141 6.76 -4.63 25.90
N ILE A 142 7.59 -3.77 25.33
CA ILE A 142 9.02 -3.71 25.64
C ILE A 142 9.17 -2.70 26.77
N THR A 143 9.64 -3.16 27.93
CA THR A 143 9.75 -2.29 29.11
C THR A 143 10.84 -1.26 28.95
N LYS A 144 10.66 -0.09 29.58
CA LYS A 144 11.67 0.99 29.60
C LYS A 144 13.05 0.46 30.01
N GLN A 145 13.09 -0.35 31.07
CA GLN A 145 14.34 -0.93 31.57
C GLN A 145 14.99 -1.90 30.58
N SER A 146 14.19 -2.69 29.84
CA SER A 146 14.72 -3.59 28.80
C SER A 146 15.42 -2.81 27.69
N VAL A 147 14.84 -1.70 27.24
CA VAL A 147 15.44 -0.84 26.21
C VAL A 147 16.74 -0.22 26.70
N ILE A 148 16.74 0.31 27.92
CA ILE A 148 17.94 0.92 28.54
C ILE A 148 19.05 -0.13 28.71
N ASN A 149 18.72 -1.33 29.18
CA ASN A 149 19.69 -2.41 29.32
C ASN A 149 20.29 -2.82 27.97
N GLU A 150 19.48 -2.88 26.92
CA GLU A 150 19.95 -3.15 25.55
C GLU A 150 20.92 -2.06 25.06
N MET A 151 20.60 -0.79 25.30
CA MET A 151 21.47 0.35 24.95
C MET A 151 22.81 0.28 25.70
N ILE A 152 22.78 0.08 27.03
CA ILE A 152 23.97 -0.05 27.87
C ILE A 152 24.82 -1.26 27.46
N SER A 153 24.19 -2.38 27.13
CA SER A 153 24.90 -3.58 26.66
C SER A 153 25.65 -3.28 25.37
N LYS A 154 25.03 -2.57 24.42
CA LYS A 154 25.67 -2.18 23.17
C LYS A 154 26.75 -1.11 23.36
N SER A 155 26.59 -0.21 24.34
CA SER A 155 27.59 0.84 24.60
C SER A 155 28.86 0.35 25.28
N ARG A 156 28.84 -0.87 25.84
CA ARG A 156 30.01 -1.52 26.48
C ARG A 156 30.79 -2.39 25.51
N ASP A 157 30.31 -2.53 24.27
CA ASP A 157 31.02 -3.26 23.24
C ASP A 157 32.29 -2.48 22.86
N VAL A 158 33.45 -3.09 23.08
CA VAL A 158 34.77 -2.45 22.90
C VAL A 158 35.02 -2.10 21.44
N ASP A 159 34.37 -2.81 20.52
CA ASP A 159 34.52 -2.60 19.08
C ASP A 159 33.59 -1.51 18.53
N ILE A 160 32.68 -0.97 19.37
CA ILE A 160 31.65 0.00 18.94
C ILE A 160 31.72 1.27 19.78
N VAL A 161 32.13 2.39 19.16
CA VAL A 161 31.99 3.72 19.76
C VAL A 161 30.52 4.16 19.66
N ALA A 162 29.73 3.86 20.70
CA ALA A 162 28.36 4.33 20.79
C ALA A 162 28.33 5.85 21.04
N THR A 163 27.72 6.59 20.12
CA THR A 163 27.50 8.03 20.23
C THR A 163 26.04 8.34 20.54
N ALA A 164 25.77 9.55 21.03
CA ALA A 164 24.40 10.01 21.22
C ALA A 164 23.64 10.00 19.89
N SER A 165 22.36 9.62 19.93
CA SER A 165 21.49 9.50 18.76
C SER A 165 20.30 10.44 18.87
N VAL A 166 19.85 11.00 17.74
CA VAL A 166 18.63 11.81 17.70
C VAL A 166 17.44 10.89 17.44
N LEU A 167 16.46 10.91 18.34
CA LEU A 167 15.22 10.14 18.25
C LEU A 167 14.07 11.08 17.88
N SER A 168 13.33 10.76 16.82
CA SER A 168 12.13 11.50 16.44
C SER A 168 10.92 11.04 17.25
N LEU A 169 10.13 11.99 17.75
CA LEU A 169 8.82 11.77 18.38
C LEU A 169 7.66 11.84 17.37
N LYS A 170 7.97 12.13 16.10
CA LYS A 170 7.04 12.09 14.98
C LYS A 170 7.02 10.72 14.33
N CYS A 171 5.83 10.28 13.93
CA CYS A 171 5.61 9.05 13.20
C CYS A 171 6.14 9.19 11.77
N PRO A 172 6.95 8.24 11.25
CA PRO A 172 7.46 8.30 9.89
C PRO A 172 6.36 8.18 8.81
N LEU A 173 5.17 7.69 9.17
CA LEU A 173 4.05 7.50 8.24
C LEU A 173 3.14 8.72 8.15
N SER A 174 2.70 9.25 9.29
CA SER A 174 1.77 10.38 9.33
C SER A 174 2.45 11.73 9.47
N THR A 175 3.75 11.77 9.81
CA THR A 175 4.53 12.96 10.18
C THR A 175 4.00 13.71 11.42
N LEU A 176 2.92 13.21 12.02
CA LEU A 176 2.33 13.69 13.27
C LEU A 176 3.09 13.12 14.46
N ARG A 177 2.97 13.78 15.62
CA ARG A 177 3.47 13.25 16.89
C ARG A 177 2.84 11.88 17.17
N ILE A 178 3.66 10.93 17.56
CA ILE A 178 3.23 9.57 17.91
C ILE A 178 2.32 9.63 19.15
N ASP A 179 1.18 8.94 19.09
CA ASP A 179 0.27 8.80 20.25
C ASP A 179 0.54 7.48 20.98
N LEU A 180 0.51 6.36 20.26
CA LEU A 180 0.89 5.04 20.78
C LEU A 180 2.15 4.53 20.07
N PRO A 181 3.35 4.63 20.71
CA PRO A 181 4.59 4.18 20.10
C PRO A 181 4.65 2.66 20.07
N ILE A 182 4.73 2.12 18.85
CA ILE A 182 4.91 0.70 18.63
C ILE A 182 6.12 0.42 17.73
N ARG A 183 6.63 -0.81 17.86
CA ARG A 183 7.55 -1.45 16.90
C ARG A 183 7.32 -2.96 16.92
N SER A 184 7.92 -3.69 15.99
CA SER A 184 7.91 -5.16 16.02
C SER A 184 9.00 -5.68 16.95
N VAL A 185 8.80 -6.85 17.58
CA VAL A 185 9.88 -7.55 18.33
C VAL A 185 11.10 -7.88 17.45
N ALA A 186 10.92 -7.93 16.12
CA ALA A 186 12.00 -8.13 15.16
C ALA A 186 12.80 -6.84 14.85
N CYS A 187 12.36 -5.68 15.34
CA CYS A 187 13.06 -4.41 15.14
C CYS A 187 14.33 -4.34 15.99
N ARG A 188 15.42 -3.85 15.39
CA ARG A 188 16.70 -3.59 16.07
C ARG A 188 16.99 -2.09 16.28
N HIS A 189 16.04 -1.24 15.90
CA HIS A 189 16.07 0.21 16.11
C HIS A 189 15.16 0.61 17.27
N ASN A 190 15.44 1.77 17.88
CA ASN A 190 14.63 2.36 18.95
C ASN A 190 13.55 3.33 18.42
N GLN A 191 13.69 3.81 17.19
CA GLN A 191 12.67 4.65 16.55
C GLN A 191 11.34 3.89 16.47
N CYS A 192 10.26 4.51 16.92
CA CYS A 192 8.92 3.95 16.88
C CYS A 192 8.09 4.58 15.76
N PHE A 193 6.97 3.93 15.46
CA PHE A 193 5.91 4.47 14.61
C PHE A 193 4.57 4.40 15.35
N ASP A 194 3.61 5.21 14.92
CA ASP A 194 2.29 5.30 15.55
C ASP A 194 1.40 4.12 15.18
N ALA A 195 0.74 3.55 16.19
CA ALA A 195 -0.11 2.37 16.02
C ALA A 195 -1.30 2.60 15.09
N THR A 196 -2.01 3.72 15.26
CA THR A 196 -3.18 4.04 14.44
C THR A 196 -2.79 4.21 12.98
N SER A 197 -1.75 5.01 12.73
CA SER A 197 -1.23 5.30 11.39
C SER A 197 -0.76 4.03 10.68
N TYR A 198 -0.07 3.14 11.41
CA TYR A 198 0.41 1.87 10.86
C TYR A 198 -0.75 0.93 10.53
N LEU A 199 -1.72 0.76 11.42
CA LEU A 199 -2.85 -0.15 11.18
C LEU A 199 -3.76 0.34 10.04
N GLN A 200 -3.94 1.66 9.89
CA GLN A 200 -4.64 2.24 8.74
C GLN A 200 -3.91 1.97 7.42
N LEU A 201 -2.57 2.07 7.41
CA LEU A 201 -1.77 1.68 6.25
C LEU A 201 -1.98 0.21 5.88
N GLN A 202 -1.93 -0.69 6.88
CA GLN A 202 -2.15 -2.12 6.65
C GLN A 202 -3.58 -2.44 6.19
N GLU A 203 -4.58 -1.68 6.66
CA GLU A 203 -5.96 -1.79 6.16
C GLU A 203 -6.07 -1.41 4.68
N GLN A 204 -5.25 -0.47 4.20
CA GLN A 204 -5.24 -0.08 2.79
C GLN A 204 -4.57 -1.10 1.86
N GLY A 205 -3.43 -1.64 2.28
CA GLY A 205 -2.67 -2.62 1.53
C GLY A 205 -1.74 -3.37 2.47
N PRO A 206 -2.13 -4.56 2.94
CA PRO A 206 -1.36 -5.26 3.96
C PRO A 206 -0.01 -5.68 3.39
N THR A 207 1.06 -5.12 3.93
CA THR A 207 2.44 -5.53 3.67
C THR A 207 3.07 -6.16 4.92
N TRP A 208 2.63 -5.74 6.11
CA TRP A 208 3.12 -6.19 7.40
C TRP A 208 4.63 -6.08 7.57
N LEU A 209 5.21 -5.00 7.06
CA LEU A 209 6.63 -4.66 7.17
C LEU A 209 6.80 -3.40 8.01
N CYS A 210 7.85 -3.38 8.83
CA CYS A 210 8.22 -2.19 9.57
C CYS A 210 8.54 -1.04 8.60
N PRO A 211 7.94 0.15 8.75
CA PRO A 211 8.19 1.29 7.85
C PRO A 211 9.60 1.90 7.98
N ILE A 212 10.38 1.46 8.96
CA ILE A 212 11.72 1.99 9.26
C ILE A 212 12.81 1.03 8.76
N CYS A 213 12.72 -0.26 9.12
CA CYS A 213 13.77 -1.25 8.81
C CYS A 213 13.31 -2.36 7.86
N ASN A 214 12.06 -2.35 7.42
CA ASN A 214 11.49 -3.36 6.52
C ASN A 214 11.47 -4.80 7.07
N ASN A 215 11.79 -5.02 8.36
CA ASN A 215 11.63 -6.32 9.03
C ASN A 215 10.14 -6.67 9.19
N PRO A 216 9.79 -7.97 9.29
CA PRO A 216 8.42 -8.41 9.53
C PRO A 216 7.80 -7.78 10.78
N ALA A 217 6.60 -7.23 10.60
CA ALA A 217 5.80 -6.57 11.63
C ALA A 217 4.30 -6.94 11.55
N PRO A 218 3.93 -8.24 11.50
CA PRO A 218 2.54 -8.66 11.59
C PRO A 218 1.92 -8.23 12.92
N PHE A 219 0.59 -8.07 12.96
CA PHE A 219 -0.12 -7.58 14.15
C PHE A 219 0.28 -8.26 15.46
N GLY A 220 0.47 -9.59 15.44
CA GLY A 220 0.83 -10.39 16.62
C GLY A 220 2.24 -10.15 17.15
N THR A 221 3.14 -9.52 16.40
CA THR A 221 4.51 -9.21 16.81
C THR A 221 4.71 -7.74 17.19
N LEU A 222 3.67 -6.92 17.02
CA LEU A 222 3.70 -5.51 17.43
C LEU A 222 3.67 -5.41 18.95
N VAL A 223 4.52 -4.56 19.48
CA VAL A 223 4.68 -4.32 20.90
C VAL A 223 4.76 -2.83 21.18
N VAL A 224 4.21 -2.40 22.32
CA VAL A 224 4.33 -1.02 22.78
C VAL A 224 5.71 -0.80 23.36
N ASP A 225 6.40 0.26 22.94
CA ASP A 225 7.69 0.63 23.48
C ASP A 225 7.52 1.60 24.66
N GLU A 226 7.75 1.13 25.89
CA GLU A 226 7.57 1.94 27.08
C GLU A 226 8.65 3.01 27.24
N TYR A 227 9.83 2.85 26.62
CA TYR A 227 10.87 3.86 26.66
C TYR A 227 10.46 5.10 25.85
N VAL A 228 10.03 4.93 24.60
CA VAL A 228 9.53 6.05 23.78
C VAL A 228 8.22 6.60 24.33
N LYS A 229 7.36 5.75 24.90
CA LYS A 229 6.13 6.19 25.57
C LYS A 229 6.41 7.11 26.76
N ASP A 230 7.39 6.76 27.60
CA ASP A 230 7.83 7.59 28.71
C ASP A 230 8.38 8.94 28.23
N ILE A 231 9.16 8.97 27.15
CA ILE A 231 9.64 10.22 26.55
C ILE A 231 8.45 11.08 26.07
N LEU A 232 7.50 10.48 25.36
CA LEU A 232 6.33 11.18 24.83
C LEU A 232 5.49 11.82 25.95
N GLN A 233 5.39 11.15 27.10
CA GLN A 233 4.65 11.62 28.29
C GLN A 233 5.40 12.71 29.06
N ASN A 234 6.74 12.69 29.04
CA ASN A 234 7.59 13.64 29.76
C ASN A 234 8.09 14.81 28.88
N THR A 235 7.56 14.96 27.66
CA THR A 235 7.90 16.07 26.75
C THR A 235 6.65 16.82 26.31
N SER A 236 6.79 18.12 26.07
CA SER A 236 5.71 18.95 25.50
C SER A 236 5.29 18.44 24.12
N LYS A 237 4.03 18.67 23.74
CA LYS A 237 3.49 18.34 22.41
C LYS A 237 4.22 19.04 21.26
N SER A 238 4.90 20.16 21.54
CA SER A 238 5.71 20.91 20.56
C SER A 238 7.10 20.33 20.30
N VAL A 239 7.57 19.38 21.12
CA VAL A 239 8.92 18.80 20.99
C VAL A 239 8.89 17.66 19.98
N ASP A 240 9.60 17.81 18.86
CA ASP A 240 9.61 16.78 17.81
C ASP A 240 10.74 15.75 17.96
N GLN A 241 11.81 16.08 18.69
CA GLN A 241 13.03 15.28 18.75
C GLN A 241 13.66 15.35 20.14
N VAL A 242 14.37 14.28 20.50
CA VAL A 242 15.21 14.21 21.70
C VAL A 242 16.57 13.62 21.36
N THR A 243 17.60 13.99 22.12
CA THR A 243 18.91 13.34 22.05
C THR A 243 18.95 12.22 23.08
N VAL A 244 19.26 11.00 22.65
CA VAL A 244 19.41 9.79 23.47
C VAL A 244 20.88 9.43 23.57
N GLU A 245 21.41 9.49 24.79
CA GLU A 245 22.76 9.10 25.14
C GLU A 245 22.91 7.56 25.07
N PRO A 246 24.12 7.01 24.87
CA PRO A 246 24.36 5.57 24.82
C PRO A 246 23.90 4.79 26.06
N GLN A 247 23.84 5.44 27.22
CA GLN A 247 23.37 4.84 28.47
C GLN A 247 21.84 4.90 28.62
N GLY A 248 21.12 5.36 27.60
CA GLY A 248 19.66 5.46 27.57
C GLY A 248 19.06 6.70 28.24
N GLN A 249 19.89 7.59 28.78
CA GLN A 249 19.43 8.91 29.23
C GLN A 249 19.06 9.75 28.01
N TRP A 250 17.97 10.52 28.11
CA TRP A 250 17.55 11.40 27.03
C TRP A 250 17.45 12.84 27.52
N LYS A 251 17.69 13.79 26.59
CA LYS A 251 17.60 15.24 26.81
C LYS A 251 16.84 15.86 25.65
N LEU A 252 16.28 17.05 25.86
CA LEU A 252 15.69 17.81 24.76
C LEU A 252 16.73 18.03 23.67
N TYR A 253 16.31 17.89 22.41
CA TYR A 253 17.19 18.14 21.29
C TYR A 253 17.48 19.63 21.21
N ASN A 254 18.69 20.03 21.60
CA ASN A 254 19.23 21.33 21.25
C ASN A 254 19.91 21.16 19.89
N ARG A 255 19.38 21.83 18.86
CA ARG A 255 20.11 21.98 17.60
C ARG A 255 21.46 22.60 17.99
N PRO A 256 22.61 21.98 17.64
CA PRO A 256 23.87 22.64 17.90
C PRO A 256 23.83 23.96 17.14
N ASP A 257 23.83 25.06 17.89
CA ASP A 257 24.03 26.38 17.32
C ASP A 257 25.28 26.28 16.46
N THR A 258 25.14 26.51 15.16
CA THR A 258 26.29 26.79 14.32
C THR A 258 26.93 28.03 14.92
N ILE A 259 27.96 27.83 15.73
CA ILE A 259 28.71 28.86 16.42
C ILE A 259 29.23 29.84 15.36
N SER A 260 28.53 30.97 15.22
CA SER A 260 29.12 32.19 14.72
C SER A 260 29.96 32.76 15.86
N SER A 261 31.18 32.24 16.00
CA SER A 261 32.20 32.84 16.85
C SER A 261 32.58 34.21 16.29
N ARG A 262 31.90 35.27 16.74
CA ARG A 262 32.50 36.60 16.87
C ARG A 262 32.19 37.14 18.27
N PRO A 263 33.20 37.35 19.12
CA PRO A 263 32.97 37.92 20.44
C PRO A 263 32.69 39.42 20.29
N GLY A 264 31.54 39.83 20.82
CA GLY A 264 31.19 41.24 21.06
C GLY A 264 30.09 41.75 20.16
N VAL A 265 28.84 41.74 20.66
CA VAL A 265 28.00 42.92 20.93
C VAL A 265 26.80 42.43 21.76
N ALA A 266 26.51 43.10 22.86
CA ALA A 266 25.32 42.88 23.67
C ALA A 266 24.14 43.71 23.13
N SER A 267 22.98 43.08 22.94
CA SER A 267 21.62 43.65 22.90
C SER A 267 20.67 42.53 22.45
N SER A 268 19.87 41.95 23.34
CA SER A 268 18.49 42.33 23.67
C SER A 268 17.48 42.09 22.55
N ASP A 269 16.39 41.45 22.98
CA ASP A 269 15.08 41.31 22.37
C ASP A 269 14.76 40.11 21.47
N PHE A 270 13.88 39.31 22.08
CA PHE A 270 12.95 38.39 21.49
C PHE A 270 11.84 39.19 20.79
N SER A 271 11.69 38.99 19.48
CA SER A 271 10.42 39.07 18.76
C SER A 271 10.64 38.52 17.36
N ASP A 272 10.23 37.28 17.13
CA ASP A 272 10.12 36.68 15.80
C ASP A 272 8.62 36.46 15.55
N ASP A 273 7.94 37.56 15.24
CA ASP A 273 6.65 37.61 14.58
C ASP A 273 6.96 38.16 13.19
N ASP A 274 6.84 37.33 12.15
CA ASP A 274 6.54 37.76 10.77
C ASP A 274 6.05 36.55 9.97
N ASP A 275 4.73 36.35 9.98
CA ASP A 275 3.98 35.60 8.97
C ASP A 275 3.83 36.49 7.72
N ASP A 276 4.68 36.29 6.70
CA ASP A 276 4.47 36.89 5.38
C ASP A 276 3.34 36.18 4.61
N LEU A 277 2.13 36.74 4.73
CA LEU A 277 0.93 36.35 3.99
C LEU A 277 1.00 36.88 2.54
N ILE A 278 1.26 36.00 1.57
CA ILE A 278 1.22 36.35 0.14
C ILE A 278 -0.26 36.38 -0.32
N GLU A 279 -0.80 37.59 -0.49
CA GLU A 279 -2.13 37.81 -1.07
C GLU A 279 -2.02 37.90 -2.61
N VAL A 280 -2.44 36.83 -3.29
CA VAL A 280 -2.55 36.78 -4.75
C VAL A 280 -3.89 37.35 -5.21
N SER A 281 -3.85 38.49 -5.93
CA SER A 281 -4.97 38.95 -6.76
C SER A 281 -4.62 38.87 -8.25
N PRO A 282 -5.55 38.41 -9.13
CA PRO A 282 -5.26 38.10 -10.53
C PRO A 282 -5.60 39.27 -11.46
N GLY A 283 -4.73 39.56 -12.44
CA GLY A 283 -5.07 40.48 -13.53
C GLY A 283 -3.97 40.58 -14.59
N GLY A 284 -4.22 40.02 -15.77
CA GLY A 284 -3.21 39.82 -16.81
C GLY A 284 -2.94 40.99 -17.76
N ARG A 285 -1.70 40.97 -18.28
CA ARG A 285 -1.19 41.28 -19.63
C ARG A 285 -1.85 42.41 -20.45
N LYS A 286 -1.04 43.40 -20.85
CA LYS A 286 -0.55 43.58 -22.25
C LYS A 286 0.54 44.66 -22.34
N ALA A 287 1.45 44.44 -23.28
CA ALA A 287 2.58 45.30 -23.63
C ALA A 287 2.15 46.58 -24.37
N SER A 288 2.94 47.66 -24.24
CA SER A 288 3.55 48.50 -25.30
C SER A 288 3.99 49.87 -24.73
N THR A 289 5.20 50.31 -25.07
CA THR A 289 5.73 51.69 -25.00
C THR A 289 4.90 52.67 -25.87
N PRO A 290 5.00 54.04 -25.78
CA PRO A 290 6.12 54.87 -25.32
C PRO A 290 5.77 56.13 -24.46
N ILE A 291 6.84 56.84 -24.06
CA ILE A 291 6.90 58.20 -23.50
C ILE A 291 6.10 59.21 -24.35
N THR A 292 5.25 60.06 -23.73
CA THR A 292 5.25 61.55 -23.79
C THR A 292 4.02 62.16 -23.08
N LYS A 293 4.31 63.14 -22.21
CA LYS A 293 3.54 64.27 -21.61
C LYS A 293 2.00 64.41 -21.71
N ASN A 294 1.49 64.85 -20.54
CA ASN A 294 0.40 65.82 -20.27
C ASN A 294 -1.08 65.40 -20.35
N GLY A 295 -1.79 65.63 -19.23
CA GLY A 295 -2.97 66.52 -19.25
C GLY A 295 -4.36 65.90 -19.02
N ILE A 296 -4.79 65.88 -17.75
CA ILE A 296 -6.08 66.40 -17.23
C ILE A 296 -7.42 65.81 -17.75
N SER A 297 -8.16 65.28 -16.76
CA SER A 297 -9.62 65.34 -16.49
C SER A 297 -10.62 64.30 -17.04
N ASN A 298 -11.39 63.78 -16.06
CA ASN A 298 -12.85 63.51 -15.98
C ASN A 298 -13.54 62.73 -17.11
N GLY A 299 -14.41 61.74 -16.87
CA GLY A 299 -15.05 61.22 -15.66
C GLY A 299 -16.36 60.52 -16.06
N ASN A 300 -16.87 59.62 -15.19
CA ASN A 300 -18.27 59.11 -15.08
C ASN A 300 -18.87 58.36 -16.30
N LEU A 301 -19.80 57.39 -16.19
CA LEU A 301 -20.46 56.62 -15.13
C LEU A 301 -21.34 55.57 -15.85
N ASN A 302 -21.76 54.55 -15.10
CA ASN A 302 -23.02 53.77 -15.20
C ASN A 302 -23.11 52.48 -16.04
N GLN A 303 -23.04 51.39 -15.28
CA GLN A 303 -24.11 50.41 -14.99
C GLN A 303 -24.70 49.49 -16.10
N ALA A 304 -24.77 48.22 -15.69
CA ALA A 304 -25.37 47.00 -16.26
C ALA A 304 -26.93 47.09 -16.39
N PRO A 305 -27.75 46.02 -16.61
CA PRO A 305 -27.47 44.57 -16.63
C PRO A 305 -28.24 43.66 -17.63
N SER A 306 -27.71 42.44 -17.76
CA SER A 306 -28.29 41.07 -17.77
C SER A 306 -29.63 40.67 -18.43
N THR A 307 -29.57 39.47 -19.04
CA THR A 307 -30.48 38.28 -18.99
C THR A 307 -31.21 37.83 -20.28
N ARG A 308 -31.43 36.50 -20.31
CA ARG A 308 -32.28 35.63 -21.18
C ARG A 308 -31.60 34.98 -22.40
N ASP A 309 -31.94 33.77 -22.84
CA ASP A 309 -32.73 32.64 -22.33
C ASP A 309 -32.42 31.43 -23.25
N SER A 310 -32.80 30.24 -22.80
CA SER A 310 -32.63 28.91 -23.41
C SER A 310 -33.56 28.59 -24.61
N LEU A 311 -33.17 27.59 -25.43
CA LEU A 311 -33.94 26.38 -25.85
C LEU A 311 -33.89 25.99 -27.35
N SER A 312 -33.91 24.65 -27.55
CA SER A 312 -34.42 23.87 -28.72
C SER A 312 -33.52 23.79 -29.97
N ALA A 313 -33.42 22.70 -30.74
CA ALA A 313 -33.98 21.35 -30.74
C ALA A 313 -33.16 20.48 -31.75
N ALA A 314 -33.18 19.16 -31.60
CA ALA A 314 -32.80 18.19 -32.66
C ALA A 314 -34.02 17.91 -33.58
N PRO A 315 -33.88 17.33 -34.80
CA PRO A 315 -33.63 15.89 -34.93
C PRO A 315 -32.91 15.38 -36.22
N SER A 316 -32.72 14.05 -36.26
CA SER A 316 -32.68 13.10 -37.41
C SER A 316 -31.36 12.69 -38.11
N ASN A 317 -30.96 11.44 -37.81
CA ASN A 317 -30.40 10.35 -38.63
C ASN A 317 -30.11 10.56 -40.13
N ARG A 318 -28.87 10.26 -40.55
CA ARG A 318 -28.54 9.17 -41.51
C ARG A 318 -27.02 8.94 -41.62
N SER A 319 -26.68 7.77 -42.15
CA SER A 319 -25.45 6.99 -41.98
C SER A 319 -24.51 6.97 -43.20
N ASN A 320 -23.20 7.06 -42.93
CA ASN A 320 -22.04 6.36 -43.55
C ASN A 320 -21.62 6.65 -45.04
N PRO A 321 -20.40 6.28 -45.49
CA PRO A 321 -19.11 6.98 -45.24
C PRO A 321 -18.20 7.09 -46.51
N LEU A 322 -16.92 7.48 -46.31
CA LEU A 322 -15.73 7.40 -47.20
C LEU A 322 -15.57 8.48 -48.30
N ASN A 323 -14.45 9.22 -48.30
CA ASN A 323 -13.21 8.86 -49.04
C ASN A 323 -12.17 10.03 -49.07
N SER A 324 -10.92 9.68 -49.39
CA SER A 324 -9.73 10.51 -49.74
C SER A 324 -9.03 11.25 -48.59
N SER A 325 -7.74 11.10 -48.27
CA SER A 325 -6.45 10.84 -48.96
C SER A 325 -5.57 12.09 -49.04
N THR A 326 -4.27 11.90 -48.76
CA THR A 326 -3.10 12.74 -49.11
C THR A 326 -2.98 14.11 -48.41
N GLY A 327 -1.84 14.62 -47.95
CA GLY A 327 -0.43 14.23 -48.05
C GLY A 327 0.42 15.53 -48.10
N GLY A 328 1.51 15.63 -47.30
CA GLY A 328 2.52 16.71 -47.39
C GLY A 328 3.14 17.07 -46.02
N LYS A 329 4.24 16.43 -45.58
CA LYS A 329 5.67 16.77 -45.77
C LYS A 329 6.22 17.98 -44.95
N ARG A 330 6.82 17.64 -43.76
CA ARG A 330 8.14 18.03 -43.13
C ARG A 330 8.54 19.52 -42.98
N PRO A 331 9.41 19.93 -41.99
CA PRO A 331 10.51 19.17 -41.37
C PRO A 331 10.69 19.27 -39.83
N ILE A 332 11.77 18.62 -39.39
CA ILE A 332 12.22 18.16 -38.05
C ILE A 332 12.81 19.28 -37.17
N SER A 333 12.66 19.14 -35.84
CA SER A 333 13.71 19.49 -34.86
C SER A 333 13.68 18.51 -33.68
N GLU A 334 14.87 18.08 -33.26
CA GLU A 334 15.23 16.98 -32.36
C GLU A 334 14.76 17.16 -30.90
N VAL A 335 14.33 16.06 -30.26
CA VAL A 335 14.55 15.82 -28.82
C VAL A 335 14.83 14.32 -28.62
N ILE A 336 15.85 14.07 -27.82
CA ILE A 336 16.58 12.82 -27.56
C ILE A 336 15.72 11.78 -26.84
N ASP A 337 15.70 10.55 -27.39
CA ASP A 337 15.19 9.34 -26.75
C ASP A 337 16.36 8.51 -26.21
N LEU A 338 16.37 8.29 -24.90
CA LEU A 338 17.35 7.47 -24.18
C LEU A 338 16.64 6.24 -23.60
N CYS A 339 16.33 5.27 -24.46
CA CYS A 339 15.97 3.91 -24.08
C CYS A 339 16.52 2.93 -25.12
N SER A 340 17.84 2.74 -25.13
CA SER A 340 18.47 1.56 -25.72
C SER A 340 18.85 0.60 -24.61
N SER A 341 18.17 -0.54 -24.54
CA SER A 341 18.75 -1.84 -24.15
C SER A 341 17.81 -2.91 -24.66
N ASP A 342 18.09 -3.28 -25.91
CA ASP A 342 17.64 -4.48 -26.60
C ASP A 342 18.62 -5.59 -26.23
N GLU A 343 18.14 -6.70 -25.67
CA GLU A 343 18.86 -7.99 -25.65
C GLU A 343 17.88 -9.06 -26.12
N GLU A 344 17.85 -9.27 -27.43
CA GLU A 344 17.39 -10.51 -28.06
C GLU A 344 18.40 -11.63 -27.76
N GLU A 345 17.99 -12.70 -27.08
CA GLU A 345 18.74 -13.96 -27.06
C GLU A 345 17.99 -15.02 -27.89
N SER A 346 18.50 -15.24 -29.10
CA SER A 346 18.14 -16.33 -30.00
C SER A 346 18.64 -17.70 -29.49
N PRO A 347 17.90 -18.81 -29.68
CA PRO A 347 18.28 -20.13 -29.16
C PRO A 347 19.40 -20.81 -29.98
N PRO A 348 20.28 -21.62 -29.36
CA PRO A 348 21.38 -22.26 -30.08
C PRO A 348 20.92 -23.46 -30.94
N PRO A 349 21.66 -23.80 -32.02
CA PRO A 349 21.26 -24.82 -32.97
C PRO A 349 21.46 -26.26 -32.46
N LYS A 350 20.56 -27.15 -32.89
CA LYS A 350 20.63 -28.61 -32.66
C LYS A 350 21.87 -29.21 -33.32
N ARG A 351 22.67 -29.97 -32.56
CA ARG A 351 23.64 -30.94 -33.09
C ARG A 351 23.05 -32.35 -33.01
N GLN A 352 22.79 -32.95 -34.17
CA GLN A 352 22.69 -34.40 -34.36
C GLN A 352 24.10 -34.97 -34.52
N MET A 353 24.42 -36.02 -33.79
CA MET A 353 25.35 -37.06 -34.25
C MET A 353 24.91 -38.44 -33.71
N THR A 354 25.17 -39.43 -34.54
CA THR A 354 24.64 -40.79 -34.57
C THR A 354 25.55 -41.81 -33.86
N SER A 355 24.91 -42.91 -33.45
CA SER A 355 25.38 -44.32 -33.43
C SER A 355 26.40 -44.85 -32.39
N SER A 356 25.91 -45.89 -31.67
CA SER A 356 26.45 -47.26 -31.46
C SER A 356 27.42 -47.64 -30.32
N PHE A 357 26.98 -48.67 -29.54
CA PHE A 357 27.71 -49.78 -28.85
C PHE A 357 28.64 -49.39 -27.66
N SER A 358 28.76 -50.05 -26.50
CA SER A 358 28.56 -51.44 -26.00
C SER A 358 28.49 -51.44 -24.43
N GLY A 359 28.04 -52.51 -23.77
CA GLY A 359 28.11 -52.73 -22.30
C GLY A 359 29.54 -52.93 -21.74
N PRO A 360 29.77 -53.39 -20.47
CA PRO A 360 28.97 -54.35 -19.70
C PRO A 360 28.76 -54.09 -18.18
N SER A 361 27.99 -55.00 -17.59
CA SER A 361 27.53 -55.23 -16.22
C SER A 361 28.62 -55.35 -15.12
N TYR A 362 28.32 -54.95 -13.88
CA TYR A 362 28.73 -55.64 -12.64
C TYR A 362 27.75 -55.38 -11.47
N LEU A 363 27.69 -56.37 -10.57
CA LEU A 363 26.73 -56.68 -9.51
C LEU A 363 26.84 -55.87 -8.20
N SER A 364 25.81 -56.05 -7.35
CA SER A 364 25.72 -55.94 -5.87
C SER A 364 25.13 -54.61 -5.39
N GLY A 365 24.04 -54.50 -4.61
CA GLY A 365 23.29 -55.44 -3.79
C GLY A 365 23.39 -55.03 -2.31
N VAL A 366 22.48 -54.17 -1.80
CA VAL A 366 22.14 -54.05 -0.36
C VAL A 366 20.71 -53.49 -0.23
N ALA A 367 19.90 -54.16 0.60
CA ALA A 367 18.49 -53.90 0.88
C ALA A 367 18.25 -52.70 1.86
N PRO A 368 17.05 -52.11 1.89
CA PRO A 368 16.72 -50.99 2.78
C PRO A 368 16.22 -51.44 4.17
N LEU A 369 16.64 -50.70 5.20
CA LEU A 369 16.25 -50.87 6.61
C LEU A 369 14.79 -50.41 6.89
N PRO A 370 14.08 -51.00 7.87
CA PRO A 370 12.68 -50.66 8.16
C PRO A 370 12.51 -49.51 9.17
N ARG A 371 11.37 -48.82 9.07
CA ARG A 371 10.90 -47.73 9.94
C ARG A 371 10.58 -48.22 11.38
N PRO A 372 10.76 -47.39 12.42
CA PRO A 372 10.26 -47.67 13.76
C PRO A 372 8.78 -47.29 13.91
N GLY A 373 8.02 -48.17 14.58
CA GLY A 373 6.62 -47.96 14.97
C GLY A 373 6.46 -47.12 16.25
N TYR A 374 5.30 -46.48 16.34
CA TYR A 374 4.77 -45.81 17.54
C TYR A 374 4.17 -46.84 18.52
N PRO A 375 4.22 -46.59 19.84
CA PRO A 375 3.32 -47.23 20.78
C PRO A 375 2.13 -46.32 21.12
N ASP A 376 0.94 -46.94 21.15
CA ASP A 376 -0.29 -46.39 21.71
C ASP A 376 -0.20 -46.26 23.24
N SER A 377 -0.65 -45.14 23.78
CA SER A 377 -1.33 -44.97 25.08
C SER A 377 -1.98 -43.59 25.15
#